data_AF-A0A836VGT3-F1
#
_entry.id   AF-A0A836VGT3-F1
#
_cell.length_a   1.000
_cell.length_b   1.000
_cell.length_c   1.000
_cell.angle_alpha   90.00
_cell.angle_beta   90.00
_cell.angle_gamma   90.00
#
_symmetry.space_group_name_H-M   'P 1'
#
loop_
_entity.id
_entity.type
_entity.pdbx_description
1 polymer ?
#
loop_
_entity_poly.entity_id
_entity_poly.type
_entity_poly.pdbx_seq_one_letter_code
_entity_poly.pdbx_strand_id
1 'polypeptide(L)'
;MTKISEQAYNIITSCIVRRLSTKESLEFLSKNKVEMSERTFRRYKQQILSQQNTLDNYSRQNIQLEQLQKIETIKSIIKHLWNLFENAVKISDKHSILKSIEKTSDNLPTILWNANEYGKKIKIEKKMQEFDKNSIWNDP
;
A
#
# COMPACT_ATOMS: atom_id res chain seq x y z
N MET A 1 -12.24 -23.56 -14.11
CA MET A 1 -10.85 -23.02 -14.18
C MET A 1 -9.90 -24.05 -13.60
N THR A 2 -8.87 -24.46 -14.34
CA THR A 2 -7.83 -25.37 -13.81
C THR A 2 -6.96 -24.59 -12.81
N LYS A 3 -6.96 -25.04 -11.56
CA LYS A 3 -6.17 -24.47 -10.47
C LYS A 3 -4.68 -24.60 -10.81
N ILE A 4 -3.96 -23.47 -10.80
CA ILE A 4 -2.51 -23.49 -10.96
C ILE A 4 -1.89 -24.28 -9.80
N SER A 5 -0.89 -25.12 -10.08
CA SER A 5 -0.15 -25.78 -9.01
C SER A 5 0.70 -24.76 -8.26
N GLU A 6 0.90 -24.96 -6.96
CA GLU A 6 1.71 -24.07 -6.13
C GLU A 6 3.16 -23.96 -6.64
N GLN A 7 3.72 -25.08 -7.11
CA GLN A 7 5.03 -25.10 -7.76
C GLN A 7 5.08 -24.20 -9.00
N ALA A 8 4.09 -24.30 -9.90
CA ALA A 8 4.02 -23.46 -11.09
C ALA A 8 3.82 -21.97 -10.73
N TYR A 9 2.99 -21.69 -9.72
CA TYR A 9 2.78 -20.34 -9.20
C TYR A 9 4.09 -19.71 -8.71
N ASN A 10 4.87 -20.44 -7.90
CA ASN A 10 6.13 -19.95 -7.33
C ASN A 10 7.19 -19.69 -8.41
N ILE A 11 7.28 -20.58 -9.41
CA ILE A 11 8.23 -20.42 -10.52
C ILE A 11 7.84 -19.23 -11.41
N ILE A 12 6.56 -19.09 -11.79
CA ILE A 12 6.10 -17.94 -12.59
C ILE A 12 6.31 -16.63 -11.83
N THR A 13 6.04 -16.61 -10.52
CA THR A 13 6.33 -15.46 -9.66
C THR A 13 7.81 -15.11 -9.68
N SER A 14 8.70 -16.10 -9.60
CA SER A 14 10.15 -15.90 -9.70
C SER A 14 10.55 -15.32 -11.06
N CYS A 15 9.94 -15.77 -12.16
CA CYS A 15 10.17 -15.21 -13.49
C CYS A 15 9.75 -13.73 -13.56
N ILE A 16 8.61 -13.37 -12.96
CA ILE A 16 8.13 -11.97 -12.89
C ILE A 16 9.13 -11.11 -12.11
N VAL A 17 9.56 -11.55 -10.92
CA VAL A 17 10.50 -10.81 -10.07
C VAL A 17 11.85 -10.60 -10.77
N ARG A 18 12.34 -11.61 -11.48
CA ARG A 18 13.59 -11.56 -12.25
C ARG A 18 13.46 -10.84 -13.61
N ARG A 19 12.25 -10.41 -13.98
CA ARG A 19 11.93 -9.75 -15.25
C ARG A 19 12.36 -10.56 -16.49
N LEU A 20 12.22 -11.88 -16.42
CA LEU A 20 12.55 -12.76 -17.55
C LEU A 20 11.59 -12.50 -18.71
N SER A 21 12.11 -12.52 -19.94
CA SER A 21 11.31 -12.57 -21.17
C SER A 21 10.45 -13.84 -21.21
N THR A 22 9.48 -13.89 -22.13
CA THR A 22 8.61 -15.07 -22.28
C THR A 22 9.42 -16.32 -22.63
N LYS A 23 10.42 -16.18 -23.51
CA LYS A 23 11.30 -17.27 -23.90
C LYS A 23 12.12 -17.78 -22.71
N GLU A 24 12.79 -16.88 -22.01
CA GLU A 24 13.58 -17.22 -20.81
C GLU A 24 12.72 -17.83 -19.71
N SER A 25 11.49 -17.34 -19.56
CA SER A 25 10.54 -17.87 -18.57
C SER A 25 10.13 -19.32 -18.89
N LEU A 26 9.87 -19.64 -20.16
CA LEU A 26 9.53 -20.99 -20.60
C LEU A 26 10.72 -21.94 -20.46
N GLU A 27 11.92 -21.49 -20.82
CA GLU A 27 13.16 -22.26 -20.58
C GLU A 27 13.38 -22.50 -19.08
N PHE A 28 13.14 -21.49 -18.24
CA PHE A 28 13.28 -21.59 -16.79
C PHE A 28 12.24 -22.55 -16.18
N LEU A 29 11.01 -22.53 -16.68
CA LEU A 29 9.96 -23.47 -16.29
C LEU A 29 10.34 -24.91 -16.63
N SER A 30 10.82 -25.15 -17.85
CA SER A 30 11.29 -26.48 -18.30
C SER A 30 12.46 -26.98 -17.45
N LYS A 31 13.45 -26.14 -17.16
CA LYS A 31 14.58 -26.47 -16.24
C LYS A 31 14.11 -26.89 -14.84
N ASN A 32 12.97 -26.38 -14.38
CA ASN A 32 12.36 -26.70 -13.10
C ASN A 32 11.28 -27.80 -13.19
N LYS A 33 11.26 -28.57 -14.29
CA LYS A 33 10.33 -29.70 -14.54
C LYS A 33 8.85 -29.28 -14.58
N VAL A 34 8.57 -28.04 -14.96
CA VAL A 34 7.21 -27.55 -15.19
C VAL A 34 7.08 -27.21 -16.67
N GLU A 35 6.32 -28.00 -17.41
CA GLU A 35 6.05 -27.70 -18.82
C GLU A 35 4.68 -27.03 -18.99
N MET A 36 4.64 -25.98 -19.80
CA MET A 36 3.39 -25.36 -20.22
C MET A 36 3.58 -24.61 -21.53
N SER A 37 2.49 -24.44 -22.27
CA SER A 37 2.48 -23.59 -23.47
C SER A 37 2.66 -22.12 -23.09
N GLU A 38 3.17 -21.33 -24.04
CA GLU A 38 3.25 -19.88 -23.91
C GLU A 38 1.89 -19.24 -23.56
N ARG A 39 0.81 -19.70 -24.21
CA ARG A 39 -0.55 -19.22 -23.94
C ARG A 39 -0.94 -19.43 -22.48
N THR A 40 -0.65 -20.62 -21.93
CA THR A 40 -0.94 -20.96 -20.54
C THR A 40 -0.08 -20.12 -19.59
N PHE A 41 1.21 -19.96 -19.89
CA PHE A 41 2.11 -19.10 -19.12
C PHE A 41 1.61 -17.65 -19.08
N ARG A 42 1.29 -17.05 -20.23
CA ARG A 42 0.77 -15.67 -20.32
C ARG A 42 -0.49 -15.49 -19.49
N ARG A 43 -1.44 -16.44 -19.57
CA ARG A 43 -2.68 -16.42 -18.78
C ARG A 43 -2.39 -16.44 -17.28
N TYR A 44 -1.51 -17.34 -16.82
CA TYR A 44 -1.16 -17.43 -15.39
C TYR A 44 -0.35 -16.24 -14.90
N LYS A 45 0.59 -15.72 -15.71
CA LYS A 45 1.32 -14.48 -15.43
C LYS A 45 0.34 -13.32 -15.22
N GLN A 46 -0.65 -13.15 -16.10
CA GLN A 46 -1.68 -12.11 -15.96
C GLN A 46 -2.53 -12.31 -14.70
N GLN A 47 -2.91 -13.54 -14.38
CA GLN A 47 -3.67 -13.83 -13.16
C GLN A 47 -2.88 -13.47 -11.89
N ILE A 48 -1.59 -13.83 -11.83
CA ILE A 48 -0.71 -13.52 -10.69
C ILE A 48 -0.51 -12.00 -10.56
N LEU A 49 -0.24 -11.30 -11.66
CA LEU A 49 -0.10 -9.85 -11.67
C LEU A 49 -1.40 -9.15 -11.21
N SER A 50 -2.56 -9.64 -11.63
CA SER A 50 -3.86 -9.12 -11.20
C SER A 50 -4.08 -9.29 -9.69
N GLN A 51 -3.72 -10.45 -9.13
CA GLN A 51 -3.79 -10.72 -7.69
C GLN A 51 -2.84 -9.82 -6.90
N GLN A 52 -1.58 -9.68 -7.35
CA GLN A 52 -0.59 -8.80 -6.72
C GLN A 52 -1.04 -7.34 -6.74
N ASN A 53 -1.56 -6.86 -7.87
CA ASN A 53 -2.11 -5.50 -7.97
C ASN A 53 -3.31 -5.28 -7.05
N THR A 54 -4.16 -6.31 -6.87
CA THR A 54 -5.30 -6.24 -5.96
C THR A 54 -4.85 -6.12 -4.50
N LEU A 55 -3.87 -6.94 -4.10
CA LEU A 55 -3.28 -6.89 -2.76
C LEU A 55 -2.60 -5.55 -2.50
N ASP A 56 -1.81 -5.05 -3.44
CA ASP A 56 -1.14 -3.75 -3.35
C ASP A 56 -2.15 -2.60 -3.21
N ASN A 57 -3.22 -2.61 -4.01
CA ASN A 57 -4.31 -1.63 -3.88
C ASN A 57 -4.99 -1.69 -2.50
N TYR A 58 -5.27 -2.90 -2.00
CA TYR A 58 -5.89 -3.09 -0.69
C TYR A 58 -4.98 -2.61 0.45
N SER A 59 -3.69 -2.98 0.42
CA SER A 59 -2.69 -2.51 1.38
C SER A 59 -2.57 -0.98 1.37
N ARG A 60 -2.54 -0.35 0.19
CA ARG A 60 -2.48 1.12 0.06
C ARG A 60 -3.71 1.81 0.65
N GLN A 61 -4.91 1.28 0.38
CA GLN A 61 -6.16 1.81 0.95
C GLN A 61 -6.18 1.69 2.47
N ASN A 62 -5.76 0.54 3.02
CA ASN A 62 -5.69 0.34 4.46
C ASN A 62 -4.71 1.30 5.14
N ILE A 63 -3.54 1.55 4.54
CA ILE A 63 -2.60 2.52 5.09
C ILE A 63 -3.21 3.92 5.11
N GLN A 64 -3.94 4.34 4.06
CA GLN A 64 -4.63 5.64 4.07
C GLN A 64 -5.69 5.73 5.17
N LEU A 65 -6.49 4.68 5.34
CA LEU A 65 -7.50 4.59 6.41
C LEU A 65 -6.85 4.67 7.80
N GLU A 66 -5.75 3.98 8.02
CA GLU A 66 -5.02 4.03 9.29
C GLU A 66 -4.50 5.44 9.60
N GLN A 67 -3.99 6.17 8.60
CA GLN A 67 -3.56 7.56 8.79
C GLN A 67 -4.74 8.48 9.13
N LEU A 68 -5.90 8.29 8.50
CA LEU A 68 -7.11 9.04 8.82
C LEU A 68 -7.58 8.76 10.26
N GLN A 69 -7.61 7.49 10.67
CA GLN A 69 -7.97 7.08 12.03
C GLN A 69 -7.03 7.70 13.07
N LYS A 70 -5.73 7.79 12.80
CA LYS A 70 -4.76 8.48 13.68
C LYS A 70 -5.10 9.96 13.83
N ILE A 71 -5.42 10.65 12.73
CA ILE A 71 -5.83 12.07 12.75
C ILE A 71 -7.12 12.25 13.56
N GLU A 72 -8.13 11.42 13.34
CA GLU A 72 -9.39 11.47 14.07
C GLU A 72 -9.20 11.21 15.56
N THR A 73 -8.35 10.25 15.91
CA THR A 73 -8.01 9.93 17.29
C THR A 73 -7.37 11.13 17.99
N ILE A 74 -6.41 11.80 17.34
CA ILE A 74 -5.75 12.99 17.91
C ILE A 74 -6.75 14.13 18.08
N LYS A 75 -7.63 14.37 17.10
CA LYS A 75 -8.70 15.37 17.23
C LYS A 75 -9.62 15.06 18.42
N SER A 76 -9.97 13.79 18.61
CA SER A 76 -10.79 13.34 19.74
C SER A 76 -10.07 13.57 21.09
N ILE A 77 -8.78 13.23 21.17
CA ILE A 77 -7.96 13.47 22.36
C ILE A 77 -7.92 14.97 22.70
N ILE A 78 -7.66 15.83 21.71
CA ILE A 78 -7.64 17.28 21.91
C ILE A 78 -9.00 17.78 22.43
N LYS A 79 -10.11 17.32 21.84
CA LYS A 79 -11.46 17.66 22.31
C LYS A 79 -11.69 17.22 23.76
N HIS A 80 -11.24 16.02 24.12
CA HIS A 80 -11.35 15.52 25.48
C HIS A 80 -10.52 16.33 26.47
N LEU A 81 -9.28 16.69 26.10
CA LEU A 81 -8.40 17.52 26.91
C LEU A 81 -9.00 18.92 27.15
N TRP A 82 -9.62 19.52 26.14
CA TRP A 82 -10.34 20.79 26.32
C TRP A 82 -11.49 20.67 27.31
N ASN A 83 -12.28 19.61 27.24
CA ASN A 83 -13.35 19.36 28.20
C ASN A 83 -12.81 19.18 29.64
N LEU A 84 -11.69 18.46 29.81
CA LEU A 84 -11.03 18.34 31.10
C LEU A 84 -10.51 19.68 31.62
N PHE A 85 -9.98 20.52 30.74
CA PHE A 85 -9.48 21.85 31.09
C PHE A 85 -10.60 22.77 31.60
N GLU A 86 -11.76 22.76 30.94
CA GLU A 86 -12.92 23.56 31.32
C GLU A 86 -13.45 23.17 32.71
N ASN A 87 -13.48 21.87 33.01
CA ASN A 87 -13.99 21.33 34.28
C ASN A 87 -12.96 21.33 35.43
N ALA A 88 -11.68 21.60 35.16
CA ALA A 88 -10.65 21.60 36.19
C ALA A 88 -10.81 22.80 37.14
N VAL A 89 -10.82 22.54 38.45
CA VAL A 89 -10.93 23.59 39.47
C VAL A 89 -9.55 24.15 39.87
N LYS A 90 -8.53 23.28 39.95
CA LYS A 90 -7.18 23.67 40.37
C LYS A 90 -6.37 24.24 39.22
N ILE A 91 -5.66 25.34 39.48
CA ILE A 91 -4.79 26.01 38.52
C ILE A 91 -3.64 25.09 38.07
N SER A 92 -3.09 24.28 38.98
CA SER A 92 -2.05 23.29 38.65
C SER A 92 -2.51 22.30 37.57
N ASP A 93 -3.76 21.84 37.68
CA ASP A 93 -4.33 20.84 36.80
C ASP A 93 -4.62 21.46 35.44
N LYS A 94 -5.16 22.69 35.42
CA LYS A 94 -5.32 23.48 34.20
C LYS A 94 -4.01 23.65 33.44
N HIS A 95 -2.92 24.00 34.14
CA HIS A 95 -1.61 24.15 33.52
C HIS A 95 -1.07 22.83 32.95
N SER A 96 -1.23 21.73 33.68
CA SER A 96 -0.83 20.39 33.21
C SER A 96 -1.61 19.95 31.97
N ILE A 97 -2.93 20.22 31.93
CA ILE A 97 -3.78 19.90 30.78
C ILE A 97 -3.38 20.75 29.57
N LEU A 98 -3.13 22.05 29.74
CA LEU A 98 -2.64 22.92 28.66
C LEU A 98 -1.33 22.41 28.04
N LYS A 99 -0.36 21.97 28.86
CA LYS A 99 0.88 21.34 28.35
C LYS A 99 0.61 20.07 27.55
N SER A 100 -0.39 19.30 27.95
CA SER A 100 -0.78 18.08 27.24
C SER A 100 -1.45 18.41 25.90
N ILE A 101 -2.26 19.47 25.85
CA ILE A 101 -2.86 19.98 24.60
C ILE A 101 -1.77 20.48 23.65
N GLU A 102 -0.84 21.32 24.13
CA GLU A 102 0.30 21.84 23.36
C GLU A 102 1.09 20.70 22.71
N LYS A 103 1.57 19.75 23.53
CA LYS A 103 2.31 18.59 23.04
C LYS A 103 1.53 17.74 22.02
N THR A 104 0.23 17.57 22.23
CA THR A 104 -0.62 16.78 21.32
C THR A 104 -0.85 17.52 20.00
N SER A 105 -1.02 18.84 20.06
CA SER A 105 -1.19 19.72 18.90
C SER A 105 0.07 19.79 18.05
N ASP A 106 1.25 19.87 18.64
CA ASP A 106 2.53 19.95 17.92
C ASP A 106 2.83 18.70 17.07
N ASN A 107 2.30 17.54 17.49
CA ASN A 107 2.44 16.29 16.74
C ASN A 107 1.49 16.20 15.53
N LEU A 108 0.42 16.99 15.50
CA LEU A 108 -0.61 16.91 14.47
C LEU A 108 -0.11 17.35 13.07
N PRO A 109 0.64 18.47 12.92
CA PRO A 109 1.23 18.86 11.63
C PRO A 109 2.10 17.77 11.00
N THR A 110 2.94 17.10 11.79
CA THR A 110 3.82 16.02 11.31
C THR A 110 3.03 14.83 10.79
N ILE A 111 1.98 14.43 11.50
CA ILE A 111 1.11 13.31 11.09
C ILE A 111 0.33 13.66 9.82
N LEU A 112 -0.21 14.89 9.74
CA LEU A 112 -0.89 15.39 8.54
C LEU A 112 0.05 15.47 7.33
N TRP A 113 1.27 15.97 7.53
CA TRP A 113 2.28 16.03 6.49
C TRP A 113 2.61 14.64 5.95
N ASN A 114 2.87 13.68 6.84
CA ASN A 114 3.19 12.30 6.45
C ASN A 114 2.04 11.64 5.69
N ALA A 115 0.79 11.83 6.15
CA ALA A 115 -0.39 11.32 5.45
C ALA A 115 -0.55 11.94 4.04
N ASN A 116 -0.31 13.25 3.92
CA ASN A 116 -0.40 13.97 2.64
C ASN A 116 0.70 13.55 1.66
N GLU A 117 1.96 13.48 2.12
CA GLU A 117 3.10 13.02 1.31
C GLU A 117 2.91 11.58 0.83
N TYR A 118 2.38 10.70 1.69
CA TYR A 118 2.02 9.35 1.30
C TYR A 118 0.93 9.33 0.22
N GLY A 119 -0.12 10.15 0.37
CA GLY A 119 -1.16 10.32 -0.65
C GLY A 119 -0.61 10.82 -1.99
N LYS A 120 0.32 11.78 -1.97
CA LYS A 120 1.00 12.28 -3.18
C LYS A 120 1.80 11.19 -3.88
N LYS A 121 2.59 10.40 -3.14
CA LYS A 121 3.37 9.28 -3.70
C LYS A 121 2.47 8.25 -4.39
N ILE A 122 1.37 7.85 -3.75
CA ILE A 122 0.39 6.95 -4.37
C ILE A 122 -0.17 7.53 -5.67
N LYS A 123 -0.48 8.83 -5.70
CA LYS A 123 -1.01 9.49 -6.91
C LYS A 123 0.01 9.51 -8.05
N ILE A 124 1.30 9.74 -7.74
CA ILE A 124 2.38 9.71 -8.72
C ILE A 124 2.57 8.29 -9.26
N GLU A 125 2.62 7.29 -8.37
CA GLU A 125 2.75 5.88 -8.77
C GLU A 125 1.60 5.42 -9.66
N LYS A 126 0.35 5.81 -9.36
CA LYS A 126 -0.80 5.51 -10.24
C LYS A 126 -0.62 6.09 -11.63
N LYS A 127 -0.19 7.35 -11.72
CA LYS A 127 0.09 8.01 -13.01
C LYS A 127 1.22 7.31 -13.79
N MET A 128 2.27 6.87 -13.10
CA MET A 128 3.36 6.11 -13.71
C MET A 128 2.88 4.74 -14.22
N GLN A 129 2.07 4.02 -13.44
CA GLN A 129 1.49 2.75 -13.87
C GLN A 129 0.53 2.90 -15.06
N GLU A 130 -0.26 3.98 -15.10
CA GLU A 130 -1.11 4.31 -16.25
C GLU A 130 -0.27 4.62 -17.50
N PHE A 131 0.82 5.37 -17.34
CA PHE A 131 1.76 5.64 -18.42
C PHE A 131 2.43 4.36 -18.93
N ASP A 132 2.97 3.52 -18.04
CA ASP A 132 3.60 2.25 -18.40
C ASP A 132 2.62 1.30 -19.08
N LYS A 133 1.39 1.17 -18.57
CA LYS A 133 0.35 0.37 -19.22
C LYS A 133 0.10 0.85 -20.66
N ASN A 134 -0.01 2.15 -20.88
CA ASN A 134 -0.23 2.72 -22.21
C ASN A 134 1.01 2.61 -23.11
N SER A 135 2.22 2.55 -22.54
CA SER A 135 3.48 2.34 -23.27
C SER A 135 3.70 0.88 -23.67
N ILE A 136 3.27 -0.09 -22.85
CA ILE A 136 3.43 -1.54 -23.12
C ILE A 136 2.50 -2.01 -24.26
N TRP A 137 1.48 -1.23 -24.63
CA TRP A 137 0.68 -1.45 -25.84
C TRP A 137 1.30 -0.86 -27.11
N ASN A 138 2.47 -0.22 -27.01
CA ASN A 138 3.23 0.36 -28.12
C ASN A 138 4.62 -0.31 -28.24
N ASP A 139 4.66 -1.63 -28.34
CA ASP A 139 5.79 -2.29 -29.03
C ASP A 139 5.34 -2.59 -30.48
N PRO A 140 6.14 -2.25 -31.51
CA PRO A 140 5.88 -2.57 -32.92
C PRO A 140 5.71 -4.07 -33.20
#